data_AF-A0A2E0DSZ5-F1
#
_entry.id   AF-A0A2E0DSZ5-F1
#
_cell.length_a   1.000
_cell.length_b   1.000
_cell.length_c   1.000
_cell.angle_alpha   90.00
_cell.angle_beta   90.00
_cell.angle_gamma   90.00
#
_symmetry.space_group_name_H-M   'P 1'
#
loop_
_entity.id
_entity.type
_entity.pdbx_description
1 polymer ?
#
loop_
_entity_poly.entity_id
_entity_poly.type
_entity_poly.pdbx_seq_one_letter_code
_entity_poly.pdbx_strand_id
1 'polypeptide(L)'
;MSAERRNELLAHYDQNAIDVDWLPNPNQHSYRWRTVEGKWLTARRRVRNHQTLMKAIGKDVVSDLYVSTSRWLDPIDLPRLHDKERPHPILIDHLIVFDIDVAPLSLHNLEKARTIATELHNYLANDSSIEFLSCSFSGSKGFHLFYSDLQREKFAIGDPKLREDTVRDSRKELLTRIIEQGFEVDQRVTADTRRIIRLPGSIHGTTGYQCTIVSLEQLNHPIKDLLEYIPRIDSAQKIPKRARASKKKYKKTVKKKPEAKPKSKHQHFVEASTHVPGTKDRSVILFWLPYSWGKDQEAMERAIEMMHEEDLGMCSFWQQGKRILMLCPIALPRSKVIKIYSSYGLKKRASILKEREHDWIQISNAMNEDAEWVDELEPIGLFGRELKSEKSLSRSHLELEHRMGIHRAIDQDASFSGGLEPSLRIVVRE
;
A
#
# COMPACT_ATOMS: atom_id res chain seq x y z
N MET A 1 -20.22 -5.41 -6.00
CA MET A 1 -21.17 -4.43 -5.41
C MET A 1 -22.42 -4.45 -6.30
N SER A 2 -23.63 -4.43 -5.74
CA SER A 2 -24.88 -4.48 -6.54
C SER A 2 -25.11 -3.17 -7.31
N ALA A 3 -25.85 -3.23 -8.42
CA ALA A 3 -26.27 -2.04 -9.18
C ALA A 3 -27.12 -1.08 -8.32
N GLU A 4 -27.90 -1.62 -7.40
CA GLU A 4 -28.68 -0.89 -6.40
C GLU A 4 -27.79 0.01 -5.53
N ARG A 5 -26.72 -0.54 -4.92
CA ARG A 5 -25.79 0.25 -4.09
C ARG A 5 -25.05 1.32 -4.87
N ARG A 6 -24.80 1.11 -6.16
CA ARG A 6 -24.23 2.13 -7.05
C ARG A 6 -25.18 3.33 -7.18
N ASN A 7 -26.47 3.07 -7.36
CA ASN A 7 -27.49 4.10 -7.49
C ASN A 7 -27.71 4.85 -6.17
N GLU A 8 -27.72 4.13 -5.03
CA GLU A 8 -27.80 4.75 -3.70
C GLU A 8 -26.65 5.74 -3.46
N LEU A 9 -25.41 5.36 -3.80
CA LEU A 9 -24.25 6.24 -3.64
C LEU A 9 -24.36 7.50 -4.51
N LEU A 10 -24.81 7.34 -5.76
CA LEU A 10 -25.03 8.49 -6.65
C LEU A 10 -26.11 9.43 -6.11
N ALA A 11 -27.25 8.88 -5.69
CA ALA A 11 -28.34 9.65 -5.10
C ALA A 11 -27.89 10.37 -3.83
N HIS A 12 -27.11 9.70 -2.97
CA HIS A 12 -26.60 10.29 -1.74
C HIS A 12 -25.75 11.54 -2.01
N TYR A 13 -24.77 11.45 -2.92
CA TYR A 13 -23.88 12.58 -3.21
C TYR A 13 -24.51 13.67 -4.07
N ASP A 14 -25.63 13.40 -4.73
CA ASP A 14 -26.43 14.40 -5.45
C ASP A 14 -27.33 15.20 -4.49
N GLN A 15 -27.91 14.52 -3.50
CA GLN A 15 -28.86 15.11 -2.55
C GLN A 15 -28.19 15.73 -1.32
N ASN A 16 -26.99 15.26 -0.94
CA ASN A 16 -26.32 15.68 0.28
C ASN A 16 -25.01 16.40 -0.05
N ALA A 17 -24.98 17.71 0.22
CA ALA A 17 -23.76 18.48 0.13
C ALA A 17 -22.77 18.02 1.20
N ILE A 18 -21.52 17.81 0.80
CA ILE A 18 -20.42 17.52 1.73
C ILE A 18 -19.88 18.85 2.25
N ASP A 19 -20.10 19.09 3.54
CA ASP A 19 -19.50 20.21 4.24
C ASP A 19 -18.00 19.97 4.48
N VAL A 20 -17.18 20.92 4.05
CA VAL A 20 -15.73 20.92 4.22
C VAL A 20 -15.25 22.09 5.07
N ASP A 21 -16.17 22.90 5.62
CA ASP A 21 -15.83 24.13 6.34
C ASP A 21 -15.19 23.84 7.71
N TRP A 22 -15.40 22.64 8.25
CA TRP A 22 -14.66 22.14 9.42
C TRP A 22 -13.15 22.04 9.18
N LEU A 23 -12.71 21.99 7.92
CA LEU A 23 -11.32 21.80 7.53
C LEU A 23 -10.65 23.15 7.22
N PRO A 24 -9.57 23.52 7.93
CA PRO A 24 -8.87 24.77 7.64
C PRO A 24 -8.29 24.79 6.21
N ASN A 25 -8.66 25.80 5.42
CA ASN A 25 -8.15 25.98 4.04
C ASN A 25 -8.31 24.71 3.17
N PRO A 26 -9.54 24.28 2.85
CA PRO A 26 -9.80 23.04 2.12
C PRO A 26 -9.00 22.90 0.81
N ASN A 27 -8.71 24.03 0.15
CA ASN A 27 -7.96 24.11 -1.11
C ASN A 27 -6.47 23.75 -1.00
N GLN A 28 -5.95 23.56 0.21
CA GLN A 28 -4.57 23.16 0.48
C GLN A 28 -4.46 21.67 0.85
N HIS A 29 -5.56 20.92 0.84
CA HIS A 29 -5.56 19.49 1.09
C HIS A 29 -5.67 18.67 -0.20
N SER A 30 -5.11 17.46 -0.17
CA SER A 30 -5.25 16.47 -1.23
C SER A 30 -6.49 15.62 -0.97
N TYR A 31 -7.34 15.46 -1.99
CA TYR A 31 -8.56 14.65 -1.91
C TYR A 31 -8.40 13.38 -2.73
N ARG A 32 -8.81 12.25 -2.18
CA ARG A 32 -8.68 10.94 -2.82
C ARG A 32 -9.95 10.14 -2.62
N TRP A 33 -10.33 9.38 -3.63
CA TRP A 33 -11.48 8.48 -3.53
C TRP A 33 -11.17 7.12 -4.08
N ARG A 34 -11.97 6.16 -3.63
CA ARG A 34 -12.07 4.84 -4.21
C ARG A 34 -13.37 4.75 -4.99
N THR A 35 -13.32 4.22 -6.20
CA THR A 35 -14.53 3.93 -6.98
C THR A 35 -15.16 2.61 -6.54
N VAL A 36 -16.41 2.37 -6.91
CA VAL A 36 -17.08 1.08 -6.65
C VAL A 36 -16.39 -0.13 -7.29
N GLU A 37 -15.61 0.09 -8.36
CA GLU A 37 -14.73 -0.90 -9.00
C GLU A 37 -13.39 -1.08 -8.26
N GLY A 38 -13.19 -0.35 -7.16
CA GLY A 38 -12.03 -0.47 -6.29
C GLY A 38 -10.82 0.36 -6.71
N LYS A 39 -10.93 1.18 -7.77
CA LYS A 39 -9.85 2.02 -8.29
C LYS A 39 -9.61 3.22 -7.37
N TRP A 40 -8.35 3.52 -7.06
CA TRP A 40 -7.96 4.73 -6.35
C TRP A 40 -7.71 5.88 -7.30
N LEU A 41 -8.29 7.03 -6.98
CA LEU A 41 -8.16 8.28 -7.72
C LEU A 41 -7.82 9.43 -6.77
N THR A 42 -7.14 10.44 -7.30
CA THR A 42 -6.72 11.64 -6.59
C THR A 42 -7.23 12.85 -7.35
N ALA A 43 -7.72 13.85 -6.64
CA ALA A 43 -8.18 15.11 -7.22
C ALA A 43 -7.04 15.76 -8.02
N ARG A 44 -7.34 16.13 -9.27
CA ARG A 44 -6.41 16.85 -10.15
C ARG A 44 -6.62 18.37 -10.12
N ARG A 45 -7.38 18.85 -9.14
CA ARG A 45 -7.70 20.27 -8.93
C ARG A 45 -7.92 20.52 -7.45
N ARG A 46 -7.69 21.77 -7.02
CA ARG A 46 -7.93 22.19 -5.65
C ARG A 46 -9.44 22.18 -5.36
N VAL A 47 -9.80 21.71 -4.17
CA VAL A 47 -11.18 21.64 -3.70
C VAL A 47 -11.37 22.69 -2.62
N ARG A 48 -12.30 23.62 -2.79
CA ARG A 48 -12.63 24.68 -1.82
C ARG A 48 -13.93 24.40 -1.08
N ASN A 49 -14.83 23.64 -1.71
CA ASN A 49 -16.19 23.39 -1.28
C ASN A 49 -16.77 22.19 -2.04
N HIS A 50 -17.99 21.80 -1.68
CA HIS A 50 -18.73 20.71 -2.31
C HIS A 50 -18.76 20.81 -3.86
N GLN A 51 -19.07 21.98 -4.43
CA GLN A 51 -19.16 22.14 -5.88
C GLN A 51 -17.84 21.81 -6.59
N THR A 52 -16.71 22.29 -6.04
CA THR A 52 -15.39 21.99 -6.60
C THR A 52 -14.97 20.54 -6.38
N LEU A 53 -15.42 19.90 -5.30
CA LEU A 53 -15.24 18.48 -5.02
C LEU A 53 -15.98 17.62 -6.06
N MET A 54 -17.26 17.92 -6.32
CA MET A 54 -18.05 17.21 -7.33
C MET A 54 -17.45 17.39 -8.74
N LYS A 55 -16.94 18.59 -9.07
CA LYS A 55 -16.18 18.81 -10.31
C LYS A 55 -14.89 18.00 -10.38
N ALA A 56 -14.23 17.71 -9.25
CA ALA A 56 -13.03 16.89 -9.20
C ALA A 56 -13.37 15.39 -9.37
N ILE A 57 -14.46 14.94 -8.76
CA ILE A 57 -14.98 13.56 -8.86
C ILE A 57 -15.50 13.27 -10.28
N GLY A 58 -16.15 14.25 -10.93
CA GLY A 58 -16.65 14.09 -12.29
C GLY A 58 -17.78 13.06 -12.37
N LYS A 59 -17.57 12.00 -13.17
CA LYS A 59 -18.58 10.94 -13.40
C LYS A 59 -18.33 9.68 -12.57
N ASP A 60 -17.35 9.72 -11.68
CA ASP A 60 -17.00 8.56 -10.87
C ASP A 60 -18.09 8.24 -9.85
N VAL A 61 -18.33 6.95 -9.61
CA VAL A 61 -19.16 6.51 -8.48
C VAL A 61 -18.25 6.24 -7.29
N VAL A 62 -18.31 7.12 -6.29
CA VAL A 62 -17.43 7.11 -5.12
C VAL A 62 -17.93 6.11 -4.07
N SER A 63 -17.11 5.11 -3.74
CA SER A 63 -17.39 4.19 -2.63
C SER A 63 -16.87 4.71 -1.29
N ASP A 64 -15.72 5.39 -1.32
CA ASP A 64 -15.05 5.92 -0.15
C ASP A 64 -14.30 7.20 -0.54
N LEU A 65 -14.36 8.22 0.32
CA LEU A 65 -13.75 9.52 0.06
C LEU A 65 -12.88 9.94 1.24
N TYR A 66 -11.72 10.51 0.94
CA TYR A 66 -10.68 10.84 1.90
C TYR A 66 -10.05 12.19 1.60
N VAL A 67 -9.49 12.80 2.65
CA VAL A 67 -8.75 14.05 2.60
C VAL A 67 -7.41 13.89 3.34
N SER A 68 -6.36 14.57 2.89
CA SER A 68 -5.06 14.54 3.59
C SER A 68 -5.13 15.24 4.94
N THR A 69 -4.38 14.73 5.92
CA THR A 69 -4.20 15.40 7.23
C THR A 69 -3.29 16.63 7.13
N SER A 70 -2.45 16.68 6.09
CA SER A 70 -1.55 17.80 5.82
C SER A 70 -2.12 18.81 4.82
N ARG A 71 -1.74 20.08 5.04
CA ARG A 71 -1.90 21.20 4.12
C ARG A 71 -0.60 21.45 3.36
N TRP A 72 -0.70 21.55 2.06
CA TRP A 72 0.43 21.75 1.16
C TRP A 72 0.26 23.05 0.39
N LEU A 73 1.38 23.69 0.04
CA LEU A 73 1.35 24.85 -0.85
C LEU A 73 0.73 24.51 -2.20
N ASP A 74 1.04 23.33 -2.72
CA ASP A 74 0.34 22.73 -3.84
C ASP A 74 -0.04 21.28 -3.53
N PRO A 75 -1.33 20.99 -3.24
CA PRO A 75 -1.77 19.64 -2.89
C PRO A 75 -2.00 18.73 -4.10
N ILE A 76 -1.79 19.24 -5.31
CA ILE A 76 -2.02 18.51 -6.55
C ILE A 76 -0.76 17.75 -6.96
N ASP A 77 -0.95 16.48 -7.31
CA ASP A 77 0.10 15.60 -7.78
C ASP A 77 1.34 15.58 -6.86
N LEU A 78 1.15 15.48 -5.54
CA LEU A 78 2.25 15.45 -4.58
C LEU A 78 3.27 14.35 -4.92
N PRO A 79 4.58 14.63 -4.84
CA PRO A 79 5.60 13.63 -5.11
C PRO A 79 5.52 12.50 -4.07
N ARG A 80 5.88 11.29 -4.48
CA ARG A 80 5.94 10.14 -3.55
C ARG A 80 7.08 10.33 -2.55
N LEU A 81 7.05 9.63 -1.41
CA LEU A 81 8.10 9.75 -0.38
C LEU A 81 9.51 9.41 -0.90
N HIS A 82 9.61 8.54 -1.90
CA HIS A 82 10.87 8.10 -2.51
C HIS A 82 11.18 8.81 -3.83
N ASP A 83 10.37 9.79 -4.23
CA ASP A 83 10.65 10.59 -5.42
C ASP A 83 11.83 11.50 -5.14
N LYS A 84 12.94 11.29 -5.87
CA LYS A 84 14.17 12.08 -5.79
C LYS A 84 14.32 13.05 -6.98
N GLU A 85 13.46 12.93 -7.99
CA GLU A 85 13.53 13.73 -9.22
C GLU A 85 12.81 15.06 -9.02
N ARG A 86 11.73 15.07 -8.24
CA ARG A 86 10.92 16.26 -7.98
C ARG A 86 11.31 16.98 -6.69
N PRO A 87 11.13 18.31 -6.63
CA PRO A 87 11.29 19.07 -5.39
C PRO A 87 10.40 18.54 -4.27
N HIS A 88 10.90 18.58 -3.03
CA HIS A 88 10.09 18.26 -1.86
C HIS A 88 8.90 19.22 -1.74
N PRO A 89 7.69 18.70 -1.42
CA PRO A 89 6.50 19.53 -1.33
C PRO A 89 6.58 20.42 -0.09
N ILE A 90 6.05 21.63 -0.20
CA ILE A 90 6.07 22.60 0.90
C ILE A 90 4.88 22.31 1.82
N LEU A 91 5.16 21.69 2.96
CA LEU A 91 4.21 21.50 4.05
C LEU A 91 3.89 22.85 4.71
N ILE A 92 2.63 23.26 4.68
CA ILE A 92 2.13 24.50 5.31
C ILE A 92 1.66 24.19 6.73
N ASP A 93 0.98 23.06 6.90
CA ASP A 93 0.36 22.69 8.16
C ASP A 93 0.10 21.18 8.24
N HIS A 94 -0.08 20.66 9.44
CA HIS A 94 -0.43 19.25 9.63
C HIS A 94 -1.40 19.10 10.81
N LEU A 95 -2.64 18.68 10.51
CA LEU A 95 -3.62 18.34 11.53
C LEU A 95 -3.09 17.23 12.44
N ILE A 96 -3.32 17.37 13.73
CA ILE A 96 -3.11 16.28 14.68
C ILE A 96 -4.38 15.45 14.64
N VAL A 97 -4.27 14.22 14.15
CA VAL A 97 -5.40 13.30 14.04
C VAL A 97 -5.15 12.07 14.89
N PHE A 98 -6.12 11.73 15.71
CA PHE A 98 -6.17 10.46 16.43
C PHE A 98 -7.30 9.61 15.86
N ASP A 99 -6.95 8.43 15.35
CA ASP A 99 -7.89 7.44 14.84
C ASP A 99 -8.10 6.36 15.91
N ILE A 100 -9.33 6.27 16.41
CA ILE A 100 -9.71 5.44 17.55
C ILE A 100 -10.69 4.39 17.06
N ASP A 101 -10.17 3.20 16.79
CA ASP A 101 -10.90 2.12 16.13
C ASP A 101 -10.90 0.87 17.01
N VAL A 102 -12.09 0.38 17.38
CA VAL A 102 -12.22 -0.86 18.18
C VAL A 102 -12.85 -1.94 17.31
N ALA A 103 -12.02 -2.85 16.82
CA ALA A 103 -12.46 -3.96 15.99
C ALA A 103 -12.88 -5.20 16.82
N PRO A 104 -13.79 -6.05 16.31
CA PRO A 104 -14.60 -5.87 15.11
C PRO A 104 -15.82 -4.97 15.34
N LEU A 105 -16.54 -4.60 14.27
CA LEU A 105 -17.72 -3.74 14.33
C LEU A 105 -18.81 -4.33 15.23
N SER A 106 -19.19 -3.59 16.28
CA SER A 106 -20.35 -3.87 17.12
C SER A 106 -20.72 -2.68 17.99
N LEU A 107 -21.95 -2.63 18.51
CA LEU A 107 -22.36 -1.56 19.42
C LEU A 107 -21.48 -1.50 20.67
N HIS A 108 -21.14 -2.65 21.27
CA HIS A 108 -20.26 -2.68 22.44
C HIS A 108 -18.87 -2.09 22.16
N ASN A 109 -18.27 -2.46 21.02
CA ASN A 109 -16.94 -1.96 20.66
C ASN A 109 -16.98 -0.48 20.26
N LEU A 110 -18.04 -0.04 19.60
CA LEU A 110 -18.24 1.38 19.31
C LEU A 110 -18.42 2.23 20.57
N GLU A 111 -19.13 1.71 21.57
CA GLU A 111 -19.22 2.36 22.88
C GLU A 111 -17.83 2.48 23.51
N LYS A 112 -17.00 1.42 23.46
CA LYS A 112 -15.59 1.48 23.91
C LYS A 112 -14.81 2.57 23.15
N ALA A 113 -14.94 2.61 21.81
CA ALA A 113 -14.25 3.60 20.99
C ALA A 113 -14.69 5.04 21.33
N ARG A 114 -16.00 5.24 21.59
CA ARG A 114 -16.58 6.51 22.04
C ARG A 114 -16.02 6.96 23.38
N THR A 115 -15.94 6.05 24.35
CA THR A 115 -15.33 6.31 25.67
C THR A 115 -13.87 6.72 25.51
N ILE A 116 -13.07 5.96 24.75
CA ILE A 116 -11.65 6.29 24.49
C ILE A 116 -11.54 7.67 23.85
N ALA A 117 -12.37 7.99 22.86
CA ALA A 117 -12.36 9.30 22.20
C ALA A 117 -12.69 10.44 23.17
N THR A 118 -13.69 10.23 24.04
CA THR A 118 -14.10 11.21 25.06
C THR A 118 -12.99 11.44 26.08
N GLU A 119 -12.41 10.36 26.62
CA GLU A 119 -11.36 10.44 27.62
C GLU A 119 -10.07 11.06 27.05
N LEU A 120 -9.71 10.69 25.81
CA LEU A 120 -8.55 11.28 25.13
C LEU A 120 -8.76 12.78 24.91
N HIS A 121 -9.95 13.20 24.51
CA HIS A 121 -10.26 14.62 24.38
C HIS A 121 -10.14 15.36 25.72
N ASN A 122 -10.71 14.82 26.79
CA ASN A 122 -10.64 15.42 28.12
C ASN A 122 -9.19 15.52 28.63
N TYR A 123 -8.36 14.51 28.36
CA TYR A 123 -6.93 14.54 28.67
C TYR A 123 -6.19 15.65 27.91
N LEU A 124 -6.50 15.80 26.62
CA LEU A 124 -5.89 16.79 25.75
C LEU A 124 -6.42 18.21 25.94
N ALA A 125 -7.58 18.40 26.59
CA ALA A 125 -8.23 19.69 26.75
C ALA A 125 -7.37 20.74 27.49
N ASN A 126 -6.43 20.29 28.32
CA ASN A 126 -5.51 21.17 29.06
C ASN A 126 -4.17 21.40 28.33
N ASP A 127 -3.96 20.80 27.16
CA ASP A 127 -2.73 20.98 26.40
C ASP A 127 -2.80 22.26 25.56
N SER A 128 -2.11 23.30 26.01
CA SER A 128 -2.09 24.61 25.35
C SER A 128 -1.33 24.63 24.01
N SER A 129 -0.69 23.54 23.60
CA SER A 129 0.00 23.44 22.32
C SER A 129 -0.90 23.03 21.16
N ILE A 130 -2.13 22.59 21.46
CA ILE A 130 -3.10 22.11 20.47
C ILE A 130 -4.48 22.70 20.72
N GLU A 131 -5.30 22.75 19.68
CA GLU A 131 -6.67 23.26 19.75
C GLU A 131 -7.62 22.26 19.11
N PHE A 132 -8.73 21.94 19.79
CA PHE A 132 -9.73 21.03 19.26
C PHE A 132 -10.45 21.65 18.06
N LEU A 133 -10.52 20.92 16.94
CA LEU A 133 -11.23 21.35 15.73
C LEU A 133 -12.57 20.64 15.59
N SER A 134 -12.54 19.31 15.57
CA SER A 134 -13.74 18.51 15.33
C SER A 134 -13.56 17.07 15.78
N CYS A 135 -14.69 16.38 15.92
CA CYS A 135 -14.75 14.94 16.08
C CYS A 135 -15.66 14.37 14.98
N SER A 136 -15.33 13.19 14.46
CA SER A 136 -16.21 12.49 13.53
C SER A 136 -16.35 11.03 13.89
N PHE A 137 -17.57 10.48 13.79
CA PHE A 137 -17.78 9.05 13.64
C PHE A 137 -17.24 8.59 12.28
N SER A 138 -16.40 7.56 12.24
CA SER A 138 -15.68 7.12 11.03
C SER A 138 -16.58 6.46 9.97
N GLY A 139 -17.87 6.29 10.26
CA GLY A 139 -18.80 5.49 9.45
C GLY A 139 -18.64 3.98 9.68
N SER A 140 -17.69 3.54 10.51
CA SER A 140 -17.48 2.12 10.79
C SER A 140 -17.28 1.82 12.27
N LYS A 141 -16.03 1.68 12.74
CA LYS A 141 -15.67 1.04 14.01
C LYS A 141 -15.18 2.02 15.08
N GLY A 142 -15.25 3.32 14.81
CA GLY A 142 -14.48 4.25 15.60
C GLY A 142 -14.76 5.71 15.32
N PHE A 143 -13.87 6.54 15.85
CA PHE A 143 -13.94 7.98 15.81
C PHE A 143 -12.59 8.56 15.40
N HIS A 144 -12.64 9.73 14.76
CA HIS A 144 -11.47 10.55 14.52
C HIS A 144 -11.59 11.82 15.36
N LEU A 145 -10.52 12.18 16.06
CA LEU A 145 -10.39 13.48 16.71
C LEU A 145 -9.39 14.32 15.92
N PHE A 146 -9.76 15.56 15.62
CA PHE A 146 -8.97 16.51 14.87
C PHE A 146 -8.57 17.68 15.75
N TYR A 147 -7.28 18.01 15.74
CA TYR A 147 -6.74 19.17 16.43
C TYR A 147 -5.84 19.99 15.52
N SER A 148 -5.87 21.30 15.71
CA SER A 148 -4.88 22.24 15.20
C SER A 148 -3.61 22.19 16.04
N ASP A 149 -2.48 22.41 15.38
CA ASP A 149 -1.19 22.59 16.06
C ASP A 149 -0.86 24.08 16.18
N LEU A 150 -0.74 24.55 17.42
CA LEU A 150 -0.47 25.95 17.72
C LEU A 150 1.03 26.28 17.70
N GLN A 151 1.91 25.27 17.72
CA GLN A 151 3.36 25.46 17.64
C GLN A 151 3.80 25.67 16.19
N ARG A 152 3.93 26.94 15.81
CA ARG A 152 4.15 27.34 14.40
C ARG A 152 5.61 27.28 13.97
N GLU A 153 6.55 27.23 14.90
CA GLU A 153 8.00 27.33 14.67
C GLU A 153 8.50 26.25 13.70
N LYS A 154 8.05 25.01 13.88
CA LYS A 154 8.40 23.87 13.01
C LYS A 154 7.92 24.04 11.57
N PHE A 155 6.85 24.81 11.32
CA PHE A 155 6.36 25.10 9.97
C PHE A 155 7.10 26.25 9.30
N ALA A 156 7.89 27.03 10.05
CA ALA A 156 8.70 28.13 9.53
C ALA A 156 10.06 27.66 8.95
N ILE A 157 10.46 26.41 9.16
CA ILE A 157 11.73 25.84 8.67
C ILE A 157 11.81 25.98 7.14
N GLY A 158 12.83 26.66 6.62
CA GLY A 158 12.96 26.96 5.19
C GLY A 158 13.10 25.72 4.30
N ASP A 159 13.90 24.74 4.73
CA ASP A 159 14.08 23.48 3.98
C ASP A 159 12.83 22.58 4.08
N PRO A 160 12.15 22.24 2.96
CA PRO A 160 10.88 21.51 3.00
C PRO A 160 11.00 20.09 3.57
N LYS A 161 12.13 19.42 3.36
CA LYS A 161 12.33 18.05 3.84
C LYS A 161 12.54 18.04 5.35
N LEU A 162 13.46 18.88 5.84
CA LEU A 162 13.70 19.07 7.26
C LEU A 162 12.41 19.50 7.97
N ARG A 163 11.63 20.42 7.37
CA ARG A 163 10.33 20.83 7.89
C ARG A 163 9.39 19.63 8.09
N GLU A 164 9.19 18.82 7.05
CA GLU A 164 8.31 17.64 7.12
C GLU A 164 8.82 16.62 8.16
N ASP A 165 10.14 16.38 8.20
CA ASP A 165 10.78 15.48 9.16
C ASP A 165 10.62 15.97 10.62
N THR A 166 10.82 17.26 10.89
CA THR A 166 10.62 17.85 12.23
C THR A 166 9.15 17.77 12.67
N VAL A 167 8.20 18.04 11.78
CA VAL A 167 6.77 17.89 12.09
C VAL A 167 6.45 16.43 12.42
N ARG A 168 6.96 15.48 11.62
CA ARG A 168 6.77 14.05 11.87
C ARG A 168 7.32 13.62 13.23
N ASP A 169 8.51 14.08 13.60
CA ASP A 169 9.12 13.70 14.87
C ASP A 169 8.38 14.30 16.07
N SER A 170 7.94 15.57 15.99
CA SER A 170 7.03 16.18 16.97
C SER A 170 5.72 15.39 17.14
N ARG A 171 5.17 14.83 16.05
CA ARG A 171 3.97 13.98 16.12
C ARG A 171 4.25 12.63 16.77
N LYS A 172 5.43 12.03 16.55
CA LYS A 172 5.82 10.78 17.23
C LYS A 172 5.95 11.00 18.72
N GLU A 173 6.57 12.09 19.17
CA GLU A 173 6.68 12.43 20.60
C GLU A 173 5.30 12.57 21.24
N LEU A 174 4.40 13.32 20.60
CA LEU A 174 3.01 13.44 21.05
C LEU A 174 2.32 12.08 21.14
N LEU A 175 2.44 11.25 20.11
CA LEU A 175 1.84 9.93 20.07
C LEU A 175 2.41 9.02 21.18
N THR A 176 3.72 9.03 21.42
CA THR A 176 4.36 8.28 22.50
C THR A 176 3.76 8.67 23.86
N ARG A 177 3.63 9.97 24.14
CA ARG A 177 2.99 10.47 25.38
C ARG A 177 1.56 9.95 25.52
N ILE A 178 0.77 9.95 24.44
CA ILE A 178 -0.62 9.43 24.46
C ILE A 178 -0.68 7.93 24.75
N ILE A 179 0.21 7.15 24.13
CA ILE A 179 0.28 5.69 24.35
C ILE A 179 0.74 5.38 25.77
N GLU A 180 1.70 6.13 26.31
CA GLU A 180 2.20 5.96 27.69
C GLU A 180 1.12 6.27 28.74
N GLN A 181 0.17 7.15 28.44
CA GLN A 181 -1.02 7.39 29.28
C GLN A 181 -2.08 6.29 29.14
N GLY A 182 -1.88 5.29 28.28
CA GLY A 182 -2.75 4.13 28.14
C GLY A 182 -3.86 4.27 27.10
N PHE A 183 -3.87 5.33 26.29
CA PHE A 183 -4.87 5.49 25.23
C PHE A 183 -4.62 4.56 24.03
N GLU A 184 -5.64 3.79 23.65
CA GLU A 184 -5.60 2.91 22.48
C GLU A 184 -5.95 3.69 21.19
N VAL A 185 -4.94 4.13 20.44
CA VAL A 185 -5.08 4.85 19.15
C VAL A 185 -4.24 4.19 18.03
N ASP A 186 -4.60 4.40 16.76
CA ASP A 186 -3.78 3.93 15.62
C ASP A 186 -2.47 4.72 15.53
N GLN A 187 -1.37 4.04 15.87
CA GLN A 187 -0.02 4.59 15.89
C GLN A 187 0.49 5.06 14.53
N ARG A 188 -0.13 4.61 13.43
CA ARG A 188 0.28 4.98 12.07
C ARG A 188 -0.34 6.28 11.58
N VAL A 189 -1.40 6.77 12.23
CA VAL A 189 -2.15 7.93 11.74
C VAL A 189 -1.48 9.24 12.16
N THR A 190 -1.24 9.42 13.46
CA THR A 190 -0.80 10.72 14.01
C THR A 190 0.55 11.19 13.46
N ALA A 191 1.51 10.27 13.28
CA ALA A 191 2.86 10.62 12.82
C ALA A 191 3.02 10.70 11.30
N ASP A 192 2.10 10.14 10.51
CA ASP A 192 2.22 10.12 9.06
C ASP A 192 1.75 11.45 8.45
N THR A 193 2.70 12.30 8.09
CA THR A 193 2.47 13.61 7.44
C THR A 193 1.79 13.50 6.08
N ARG A 194 1.68 12.31 5.49
CA ARG A 194 1.01 12.09 4.20
C ARG A 194 -0.23 11.21 4.34
N ARG A 195 -0.72 11.03 5.57
CA ARG A 195 -1.92 10.26 5.87
C ARG A 195 -3.13 10.91 5.21
N ILE A 196 -4.05 10.05 4.78
CA ILE A 196 -5.40 10.45 4.39
C ILE A 196 -6.38 9.87 5.40
N ILE A 197 -7.41 10.65 5.71
CA ILE A 197 -8.48 10.30 6.64
C ILE A 197 -9.82 10.40 5.92
N ARG A 198 -10.81 9.63 6.35
CA ARG A 198 -12.12 9.64 5.69
C ARG A 198 -12.76 11.02 5.82
N LEU A 199 -13.24 11.56 4.70
CA LEU A 199 -13.86 12.88 4.68
C LEU A 199 -15.24 12.81 5.35
N PRO A 200 -15.52 13.59 6.42
CA PRO A 200 -16.87 13.72 6.95
C PRO A 200 -17.86 14.16 5.85
N GLY A 201 -19.09 13.65 5.91
CA GLY A 201 -20.09 13.73 4.85
C GLY A 201 -20.02 12.58 3.83
N SER A 202 -18.97 11.76 3.81
CA SER A 202 -18.84 10.64 2.87
C SER A 202 -19.37 9.30 3.41
N ILE A 203 -19.88 8.44 2.53
CA ILE A 203 -20.31 7.08 2.88
C ILE A 203 -19.09 6.16 3.05
N HIS A 204 -19.13 5.31 4.07
CA HIS A 204 -18.18 4.22 4.24
C HIS A 204 -18.54 3.02 3.35
N GLY A 205 -17.68 2.68 2.40
CA GLY A 205 -17.97 1.72 1.33
C GLY A 205 -18.41 0.33 1.80
N THR A 206 -17.91 -0.14 2.94
CA THR A 206 -18.29 -1.44 3.54
C THR A 206 -19.56 -1.39 4.40
N THR A 207 -19.78 -0.35 5.19
CA THR A 207 -20.86 -0.30 6.19
C THR A 207 -22.11 0.39 5.66
N GLY A 208 -21.96 1.33 4.74
CA GLY A 208 -23.05 2.17 4.24
C GLY A 208 -23.43 3.33 5.18
N TYR A 209 -22.75 3.50 6.32
CA TYR A 209 -22.95 4.67 7.19
C TYR A 209 -22.08 5.82 6.73
N GLN A 210 -22.58 7.04 6.94
CA GLN A 210 -21.84 8.26 6.67
C GLN A 210 -20.79 8.50 7.77
N CYS A 211 -19.59 8.89 7.36
CA CYS A 211 -18.62 9.55 8.22
C CYS A 211 -19.22 10.89 8.66
N THR A 212 -19.54 11.07 9.93
CA THR A 212 -20.38 12.20 10.37
C THR A 212 -19.65 12.99 11.44
N ILE A 213 -19.62 14.32 11.31
CA ILE A 213 -19.12 15.18 12.39
C ILE A 213 -20.07 15.06 13.57
N VAL A 214 -19.52 14.86 14.76
CA VAL A 214 -20.27 14.74 16.00
C VAL A 214 -19.78 15.81 16.97
N SER A 215 -20.69 16.51 17.61
CA SER A 215 -20.34 17.49 18.66
C SER A 215 -19.78 16.76 19.89
N LEU A 216 -19.06 17.48 20.75
CA LEU A 216 -18.60 16.91 22.02
C LEU A 216 -19.77 16.51 22.93
N GLU A 217 -20.87 17.25 22.89
CA GLU A 217 -22.12 16.89 23.58
C GLU A 217 -22.65 15.55 23.05
N GLN A 218 -22.80 15.43 21.73
CA GLN A 218 -23.20 14.18 21.07
C GLN A 218 -22.27 13.00 21.38
N LEU A 219 -20.97 13.24 21.39
CA LEU A 219 -19.97 12.23 21.73
C LEU A 219 -20.10 11.74 23.18
N ASN A 220 -20.63 12.56 24.09
CA ASN A 220 -20.89 12.18 25.48
C ASN A 220 -22.16 11.33 25.67
N HIS A 221 -23.04 11.26 24.67
CA HIS A 221 -24.21 10.39 24.71
C HIS A 221 -23.88 8.94 24.34
N PRO A 222 -24.65 7.95 24.84
CA PRO A 222 -24.52 6.55 24.42
C PRO A 222 -24.51 6.37 22.90
N ILE A 223 -23.73 5.40 22.40
CA ILE A 223 -23.58 5.17 20.96
C ILE A 223 -24.90 4.90 20.23
N LYS A 224 -25.89 4.34 20.92
CA LYS A 224 -27.20 4.04 20.32
C LYS A 224 -27.89 5.32 19.87
N ASP A 225 -27.97 6.29 20.78
CA ASP A 225 -28.57 7.59 20.55
C ASP A 225 -27.81 8.29 19.42
N LEU A 226 -26.48 8.15 19.40
CA LEU A 226 -25.64 8.67 18.33
C LEU A 226 -26.03 8.10 16.96
N LEU A 227 -26.15 6.77 16.86
CA LEU A 227 -26.44 6.07 15.60
C LEU A 227 -27.85 6.33 15.05
N GLU A 228 -28.78 6.87 15.84
CA GLU A 228 -30.14 7.18 15.37
C GLU A 228 -30.14 8.30 14.33
N TYR A 229 -29.25 9.29 14.49
CA TYR A 229 -29.15 10.44 13.58
C TYR A 229 -28.02 10.33 12.55
N ILE A 230 -27.18 9.28 12.59
CA ILE A 230 -26.14 9.06 11.58
C ILE A 230 -26.79 8.71 10.22
N PRO A 231 -26.58 9.52 9.17
CA PRO A 231 -27.06 9.21 7.84
C PRO A 231 -26.44 7.93 7.29
N ARG A 232 -27.21 7.19 6.49
CA ARG A 232 -26.79 5.93 5.88
C ARG A 232 -27.61 5.65 4.64
N ILE A 233 -27.04 4.88 3.72
CA ILE A 233 -27.77 4.35 2.55
C ILE A 233 -28.68 3.19 2.98
N ASP A 234 -29.70 2.89 2.17
CA ASP A 234 -30.68 1.84 2.48
C ASP A 234 -30.03 0.45 2.60
N SER A 235 -29.04 0.16 1.75
CA SER A 235 -28.24 -1.08 1.82
C SER A 235 -27.19 -1.12 2.95
N ALA A 236 -27.25 -0.22 3.94
CA ALA A 236 -26.31 -0.21 5.05
C ALA A 236 -26.39 -1.49 5.90
N GLN A 237 -25.23 -1.96 6.36
CA GLN A 237 -25.18 -3.18 7.17
C GLN A 237 -25.77 -2.93 8.57
N LYS A 238 -26.45 -3.93 9.13
CA LYS A 238 -26.89 -3.85 10.52
C LYS A 238 -25.70 -4.00 11.47
N ILE A 239 -25.49 -3.05 12.37
CA ILE A 239 -24.44 -3.12 13.39
C ILE A 239 -24.89 -4.14 14.46
N PRO A 240 -24.11 -5.22 14.72
CA PRO A 240 -24.50 -6.21 15.72
C PRO A 240 -24.32 -5.66 17.15
N LYS A 241 -25.18 -6.06 18.09
CA LYS A 241 -25.10 -5.59 19.49
C LYS A 241 -23.76 -5.89 20.16
N ARG A 242 -23.27 -7.11 19.96
CA ARG A 242 -21.94 -7.54 20.39
C ARG A 242 -21.20 -8.01 19.16
N ALA A 243 -19.89 -7.82 19.18
CA ALA A 243 -19.02 -8.49 18.23
C ALA A 243 -19.41 -9.95 18.27
N ARG A 244 -19.80 -10.53 17.12
CA ARG A 244 -19.74 -11.98 17.03
C ARG A 244 -18.32 -12.30 17.44
N ALA A 245 -18.16 -13.10 18.49
CA ALA A 245 -16.87 -13.64 18.78
C ALA A 245 -16.39 -14.18 17.43
N SER A 246 -15.31 -13.59 16.89
CA SER A 246 -14.41 -14.47 16.17
C SER A 246 -14.26 -15.62 17.14
N LYS A 247 -14.55 -16.85 16.71
CA LYS A 247 -14.14 -17.99 17.51
C LYS A 247 -12.68 -17.67 17.81
N LYS A 248 -12.38 -17.26 19.04
CA LYS A 248 -11.00 -17.06 19.47
C LYS A 248 -10.46 -18.46 19.26
N LYS A 249 -9.73 -18.70 18.17
CA LYS A 249 -8.72 -19.76 18.19
C LYS A 249 -7.75 -19.24 19.24
N TYR A 250 -8.06 -19.57 20.49
CA TYR A 250 -7.18 -19.38 21.60
C TYR A 250 -5.89 -20.09 21.17
N LYS A 251 -4.84 -19.29 20.96
CA LYS A 251 -3.48 -19.76 21.18
C LYS A 251 -3.47 -20.28 22.62
N LYS A 252 -3.64 -21.59 22.80
CA LYS A 252 -3.27 -22.29 24.02
C LYS A 252 -2.38 -23.46 23.63
N THR A 253 -1.22 -23.38 24.23
CA THR A 253 -0.09 -24.28 24.21
C THR A 253 -0.49 -25.70 24.57
N VAL A 254 -0.05 -26.63 23.71
CA VAL A 254 0.36 -28.02 23.97
C VAL A 254 -0.71 -29.13 24.07
N LYS A 255 -0.47 -30.13 23.19
CA LYS A 255 -0.85 -31.58 23.14
C LYS A 255 -2.16 -32.03 22.45
N LYS A 256 -1.95 -32.61 21.23
CA LYS A 256 -2.55 -33.80 20.54
C LYS A 256 -4.03 -34.14 20.80
N LYS A 257 -4.92 -34.43 19.82
CA LYS A 257 -4.88 -35.28 18.60
C LYS A 257 -6.00 -34.86 17.61
N PRO A 258 -5.94 -35.24 16.31
CA PRO A 258 -6.75 -34.66 15.24
C PRO A 258 -7.99 -35.50 14.86
N GLU A 259 -9.03 -34.83 14.33
CA GLU A 259 -9.85 -35.20 13.16
C GLU A 259 -11.09 -34.28 13.07
N ALA A 260 -11.62 -33.83 11.92
CA ALA A 260 -11.10 -33.50 10.60
C ALA A 260 -12.21 -32.65 9.91
N LYS A 261 -11.92 -31.43 9.43
CA LYS A 261 -12.69 -30.62 8.45
C LYS A 261 -11.77 -29.54 7.81
N PRO A 262 -12.07 -29.05 6.60
CA PRO A 262 -11.12 -28.93 5.47
C PRO A 262 -10.18 -27.72 5.54
N LYS A 263 -8.93 -27.92 5.06
CA LYS A 263 -7.78 -27.00 5.14
C LYS A 263 -7.89 -25.81 4.16
N SER A 264 -7.69 -24.58 4.66
CA SER A 264 -7.26 -23.43 3.84
C SER A 264 -5.74 -23.52 3.67
N LYS A 265 -5.27 -23.87 2.48
CA LYS A 265 -3.86 -24.14 2.19
C LYS A 265 -3.08 -22.82 2.09
N HIS A 266 -2.31 -22.46 3.12
CA HIS A 266 -1.30 -21.40 2.97
C HIS A 266 -0.19 -21.94 2.08
N GLN A 267 0.29 -21.14 1.14
CA GLN A 267 1.33 -21.54 0.20
C GLN A 267 2.58 -20.69 0.40
N HIS A 268 3.73 -21.34 0.56
CA HIS A 268 5.03 -20.67 0.68
C HIS A 268 5.75 -20.66 -0.66
N PHE A 269 6.43 -19.56 -0.99
CA PHE A 269 7.19 -19.43 -2.22
C PHE A 269 8.56 -18.81 -1.94
N VAL A 270 9.54 -19.12 -2.78
CA VAL A 270 10.86 -18.48 -2.80
C VAL A 270 10.87 -17.45 -3.91
N GLU A 271 11.35 -16.25 -3.58
CA GLU A 271 11.60 -15.18 -4.55
C GLU A 271 13.10 -14.81 -4.56
N ALA A 272 13.64 -14.57 -5.76
CA ALA A 272 14.97 -14.05 -5.98
C ALA A 272 14.92 -12.58 -6.38
N SER A 273 15.86 -11.79 -5.87
CA SER A 273 16.03 -10.39 -6.26
C SER A 273 16.72 -10.28 -7.61
N THR A 274 16.30 -9.36 -8.47
CA THR A 274 17.01 -9.03 -9.72
C THR A 274 18.24 -8.15 -9.52
N HIS A 275 18.46 -7.61 -8.32
CA HIS A 275 19.58 -6.73 -8.02
C HIS A 275 20.88 -7.53 -7.88
N VAL A 276 21.99 -7.00 -8.41
CA VAL A 276 23.31 -7.63 -8.27
C VAL A 276 23.94 -7.19 -6.94
N PRO A 277 24.01 -8.07 -5.91
CA PRO A 277 24.44 -7.69 -4.57
C PRO A 277 25.87 -7.18 -4.57
N GLY A 278 26.14 -6.12 -3.80
CA GLY A 278 27.47 -5.49 -3.74
C GLY A 278 27.75 -4.47 -4.85
N THR A 279 26.76 -4.18 -5.71
CA THR A 279 26.83 -3.08 -6.68
C THR A 279 25.82 -1.99 -6.30
N LYS A 280 26.03 -0.75 -6.73
CA LYS A 280 25.09 0.35 -6.43
C LYS A 280 23.89 0.35 -7.38
N ASP A 281 24.09 -0.03 -8.63
CA ASP A 281 23.12 0.26 -9.71
C ASP A 281 22.97 -0.87 -10.73
N ARG A 282 23.48 -2.09 -10.45
CA ARG A 282 23.39 -3.21 -11.39
C ARG A 282 22.21 -4.13 -11.10
N SER A 283 21.63 -4.67 -12.17
CA SER A 283 20.52 -5.61 -12.14
C SER A 283 20.64 -6.58 -13.32
N VAL A 284 20.08 -7.76 -13.14
CA VAL A 284 19.92 -8.75 -14.22
C VAL A 284 18.52 -8.67 -14.82
N ILE A 285 18.34 -9.29 -15.98
CA ILE A 285 17.01 -9.56 -16.51
C ILE A 285 16.55 -10.91 -15.96
N LEU A 286 15.54 -10.92 -15.10
CA LEU A 286 14.92 -12.13 -14.56
C LEU A 286 13.41 -11.93 -14.51
N PHE A 287 12.64 -12.70 -15.30
CA PHE A 287 11.17 -12.59 -15.29
C PHE A 287 10.50 -13.81 -15.92
N TRP A 288 9.25 -14.04 -15.50
CA TRP A 288 8.34 -14.96 -16.18
C TRP A 288 7.85 -14.34 -17.49
N LEU A 289 8.01 -15.06 -18.60
CA LEU A 289 7.56 -14.64 -19.92
C LEU A 289 6.07 -14.26 -19.87
N PRO A 290 5.69 -13.08 -20.38
CA PRO A 290 4.33 -12.60 -20.26
C PRO A 290 3.41 -13.33 -21.24
N TYR A 291 2.17 -13.61 -20.83
CA TYR A 291 1.18 -14.24 -21.71
C TYR A 291 0.86 -13.44 -22.99
N SER A 292 1.12 -12.14 -22.97
CA SER A 292 1.00 -11.28 -24.16
C SER A 292 2.03 -11.61 -25.24
N TRP A 293 3.09 -12.36 -24.91
CA TRP A 293 4.05 -12.88 -25.89
C TRP A 293 3.61 -14.22 -26.48
N GLY A 294 2.38 -14.66 -26.26
CA GLY A 294 1.87 -15.91 -26.81
C GLY A 294 2.00 -17.07 -25.82
N LYS A 295 1.76 -18.29 -26.30
CA LYS A 295 1.83 -19.52 -25.50
C LYS A 295 3.05 -20.34 -25.90
N ASP A 296 3.65 -21.01 -24.92
CA ASP A 296 4.71 -22.00 -25.08
C ASP A 296 5.83 -21.51 -26.03
N GLN A 297 5.90 -22.06 -27.24
CA GLN A 297 6.94 -21.76 -28.23
C GLN A 297 6.91 -20.29 -28.71
N GLU A 298 5.75 -19.68 -28.90
CA GLU A 298 5.66 -18.28 -29.36
C GLU A 298 6.29 -17.30 -28.35
N ALA A 299 6.10 -17.58 -27.05
CA ALA A 299 6.67 -16.77 -25.99
C ALA A 299 8.20 -16.93 -25.94
N MET A 300 8.69 -18.15 -26.17
CA MET A 300 10.11 -18.46 -26.25
C MET A 300 10.78 -17.80 -27.46
N GLU A 301 10.14 -17.85 -28.63
CA GLU A 301 10.64 -17.19 -29.86
C GLU A 301 10.77 -15.68 -29.66
N ARG A 302 9.77 -15.02 -29.07
CA ARG A 302 9.85 -13.59 -28.72
C ARG A 302 10.94 -13.29 -27.69
N ALA A 303 11.19 -14.19 -26.74
CA ALA A 303 12.29 -14.02 -25.79
C ALA A 303 13.65 -14.12 -26.50
N ILE A 304 13.80 -15.03 -27.45
CA ILE A 304 15.01 -15.18 -28.27
C ILE A 304 15.21 -13.96 -29.18
N GLU A 305 14.15 -13.42 -29.78
CA GLU A 305 14.18 -12.16 -30.54
C GLU A 305 14.68 -11.01 -29.66
N MET A 306 14.10 -10.83 -28.47
CA MET A 306 14.55 -9.83 -27.50
C MET A 306 16.04 -10.00 -27.14
N MET A 307 16.50 -11.24 -26.95
CA MET A 307 17.91 -11.51 -26.64
C MET A 307 18.85 -11.09 -27.77
N HIS A 308 18.44 -11.29 -29.02
CA HIS A 308 19.21 -10.88 -30.18
C HIS A 308 19.21 -9.36 -30.35
N GLU A 309 18.04 -8.71 -30.23
CA GLU A 309 17.89 -7.26 -30.39
C GLU A 309 18.63 -6.45 -29.30
N GLU A 310 18.62 -6.93 -28.07
CA GLU A 310 19.27 -6.24 -26.92
C GLU A 310 20.70 -6.72 -26.65
N ASP A 311 21.20 -7.65 -27.47
CA ASP A 311 22.53 -8.26 -27.36
C ASP A 311 22.79 -8.82 -25.94
N LEU A 312 21.87 -9.67 -25.48
CA LEU A 312 21.85 -10.24 -24.12
C LEU A 312 22.68 -11.50 -23.97
N GLY A 313 23.25 -12.02 -25.05
CA GLY A 313 24.01 -13.27 -25.03
C GLY A 313 23.19 -14.47 -24.60
N MET A 314 23.88 -15.46 -24.02
CA MET A 314 23.26 -16.68 -23.55
C MET A 314 22.42 -16.46 -22.29
N CYS A 315 21.14 -16.79 -22.36
CA CYS A 315 20.17 -16.71 -21.26
C CYS A 315 19.68 -18.11 -20.86
N SER A 316 19.33 -18.26 -19.59
CA SER A 316 18.85 -19.49 -18.98
C SER A 316 17.32 -19.49 -18.92
N PHE A 317 16.73 -20.65 -19.19
CA PHE A 317 15.28 -20.81 -19.20
C PHE A 317 14.82 -22.01 -18.39
N TRP A 318 13.69 -21.85 -17.71
CA TRP A 318 13.03 -22.92 -16.96
C TRP A 318 11.54 -22.96 -17.25
N GLN A 319 10.95 -24.13 -17.14
CA GLN A 319 9.53 -24.36 -17.32
C GLN A 319 8.86 -24.73 -16.00
N GLN A 320 7.68 -24.15 -15.76
CA GLN A 320 6.77 -24.59 -14.72
C GLN A 320 5.35 -24.63 -15.30
N GLY A 321 4.83 -25.83 -15.53
CA GLY A 321 3.57 -26.01 -16.25
C GLY A 321 3.60 -25.29 -17.61
N LYS A 322 2.73 -24.28 -17.78
CA LYS A 322 2.62 -23.47 -19.02
C LYS A 322 3.35 -22.12 -18.94
N ARG A 323 4.26 -21.97 -17.99
CA ARG A 323 4.98 -20.72 -17.71
C ARG A 323 6.46 -20.96 -17.91
N ILE A 324 7.12 -20.00 -18.54
CA ILE A 324 8.55 -20.05 -18.78
C ILE A 324 9.19 -18.90 -18.01
N LEU A 325 10.22 -19.21 -17.22
CA LEU A 325 11.07 -18.24 -16.53
C LEU A 325 12.33 -18.03 -17.36
N MET A 326 12.76 -16.78 -17.50
CA MET A 326 14.00 -16.41 -18.18
C MET A 326 14.95 -15.67 -17.22
N LEU A 327 16.24 -15.99 -17.28
CA LEU A 327 17.34 -15.26 -16.63
C LEU A 327 18.44 -14.92 -17.65
N CYS A 328 18.79 -13.65 -17.78
CA CYS A 328 20.05 -13.21 -18.39
C CYS A 328 21.00 -12.76 -17.28
N PRO A 329 22.13 -13.44 -17.05
CA PRO A 329 23.00 -13.18 -15.91
C PRO A 329 23.87 -11.91 -16.06
N ILE A 330 23.73 -11.12 -17.13
CA ILE A 330 24.53 -9.92 -17.34
C ILE A 330 24.17 -8.83 -16.32
N ALA A 331 25.18 -8.27 -15.67
CA ALA A 331 25.05 -7.16 -14.71
C ALA A 331 24.88 -5.82 -15.44
N LEU A 332 23.67 -5.57 -15.94
CA LEU A 332 23.32 -4.35 -16.65
C LEU A 332 23.07 -3.18 -15.69
N PRO A 333 23.34 -1.93 -16.10
CA PRO A 333 22.82 -0.76 -15.37
C PRO A 333 21.29 -0.84 -15.25
N ARG A 334 20.76 -0.55 -14.06
CA ARG A 334 19.32 -0.65 -13.76
C ARG A 334 18.46 0.16 -14.74
N SER A 335 18.93 1.33 -15.16
CA SER A 335 18.27 2.16 -16.18
C SER A 335 18.11 1.45 -17.52
N LYS A 336 19.10 0.64 -17.94
CA LYS A 336 19.04 -0.18 -19.15
C LYS A 336 18.01 -1.30 -18.99
N VAL A 337 17.99 -1.99 -17.86
CA VAL A 337 16.98 -3.05 -17.58
C VAL A 337 15.55 -2.47 -17.62
N ILE A 338 15.34 -1.29 -17.03
CA ILE A 338 14.05 -0.59 -17.08
C ILE A 338 13.65 -0.27 -18.54
N LYS A 339 14.59 0.22 -19.36
CA LYS A 339 14.33 0.52 -20.78
C LYS A 339 13.93 -0.73 -21.56
N ILE A 340 14.64 -1.85 -21.36
CA ILE A 340 14.32 -3.14 -21.99
C ILE A 340 12.91 -3.57 -21.56
N TYR A 341 12.64 -3.64 -20.25
CA TYR A 341 11.31 -4.02 -19.75
C TYR A 341 10.18 -3.16 -20.31
N SER A 342 10.37 -1.83 -20.40
CA SER A 342 9.37 -0.96 -20.99
C SER A 342 9.14 -1.23 -22.49
N SER A 343 10.22 -1.49 -23.25
CA SER A 343 10.17 -1.70 -24.70
C SER A 343 9.44 -3.00 -25.06
N TYR A 344 9.59 -4.05 -24.26
CA TYR A 344 8.95 -5.35 -24.49
C TYR A 344 7.66 -5.55 -23.67
N GLY A 345 7.02 -4.46 -23.21
CA GLY A 345 5.69 -4.49 -22.60
C GLY A 345 5.61 -4.92 -21.13
N LEU A 346 6.75 -5.10 -20.46
CA LEU A 346 6.85 -5.44 -19.03
C LEU A 346 6.75 -4.19 -18.11
N LYS A 347 5.79 -3.31 -18.41
CA LYS A 347 5.63 -1.98 -17.78
C LYS A 347 5.57 -2.03 -16.24
N LYS A 348 4.91 -3.05 -15.68
CA LYS A 348 4.82 -3.24 -14.22
C LYS A 348 6.19 -3.47 -13.59
N ARG A 349 7.02 -4.34 -14.19
CA ARG A 349 8.37 -4.64 -13.69
C ARG A 349 9.31 -3.46 -13.86
N ALA A 350 9.21 -2.76 -14.98
CA ALA A 350 9.92 -1.50 -15.19
C ALA A 350 9.61 -0.47 -14.08
N SER A 351 8.33 -0.32 -13.72
CA SER A 351 7.90 0.54 -12.61
C SER A 351 8.46 0.08 -11.26
N ILE A 352 8.44 -1.23 -10.98
CA ILE A 352 8.99 -1.78 -9.73
C ILE A 352 10.49 -1.48 -9.63
N LEU A 353 11.26 -1.73 -10.68
CA LEU A 353 12.70 -1.42 -10.70
C LEU A 353 12.99 0.07 -10.57
N LYS A 354 12.15 0.94 -11.16
CA LYS A 354 12.27 2.40 -11.00
C LYS A 354 12.04 2.81 -9.54
N GLU A 355 11.10 2.15 -8.85
CA GLU A 355 10.67 2.53 -7.49
C GLU A 355 11.47 1.90 -6.36
N ARG A 356 11.88 0.64 -6.51
CA ARG A 356 12.32 -0.21 -5.39
C ARG A 356 13.74 -0.74 -5.53
N GLU A 357 14.49 -0.33 -6.53
CA GLU A 357 15.88 -0.75 -6.79
C GLU A 357 16.08 -2.21 -7.22
N HIS A 358 15.16 -3.11 -6.85
CA HIS A 358 15.12 -4.53 -7.19
C HIS A 358 13.68 -4.96 -7.50
N ASP A 359 13.52 -5.92 -8.41
CA ASP A 359 12.28 -6.69 -8.59
C ASP A 359 12.48 -8.05 -7.91
N TRP A 360 11.45 -8.53 -7.20
CA TRP A 360 11.48 -9.83 -6.53
C TRP A 360 10.68 -10.82 -7.35
N ILE A 361 11.35 -11.84 -7.88
CA ILE A 361 10.80 -12.76 -8.84
C ILE A 361 10.62 -14.11 -8.16
N GLN A 362 9.40 -14.62 -8.15
CA GLN A 362 9.12 -15.98 -7.67
C GLN A 362 9.86 -17.00 -8.54
N ILE A 363 10.64 -17.86 -7.90
CA ILE A 363 11.48 -18.90 -8.54
C ILE A 363 11.17 -20.31 -8.02
N SER A 364 10.16 -20.48 -7.17
CA SER A 364 9.67 -21.78 -6.72
C SER A 364 8.15 -21.88 -6.87
N ASN A 365 7.62 -23.10 -6.75
CA ASN A 365 6.18 -23.30 -6.57
C ASN A 365 5.74 -23.02 -5.13
N ALA A 366 4.45 -23.23 -4.87
CA ALA A 366 3.87 -23.34 -3.55
C ALA A 366 4.43 -24.57 -2.85
N MET A 367 5.20 -24.35 -1.79
CA MET A 367 5.49 -25.39 -0.82
C MET A 367 4.18 -25.74 -0.12
N ASN A 368 3.77 -27.00 -0.23
CA ASN A 368 2.58 -27.49 0.45
C ASN A 368 2.84 -27.62 1.96
N GLU A 369 1.80 -27.95 2.73
CA GLU A 369 1.91 -28.07 4.19
C GLU A 369 2.85 -29.21 4.65
N ASP A 370 3.24 -30.10 3.73
CA ASP A 370 4.14 -31.24 3.97
C ASP A 370 5.59 -30.91 3.58
N ALA A 371 5.90 -29.63 3.31
CA ALA A 371 7.20 -29.14 2.85
C ALA A 371 7.64 -29.71 1.49
N GLU A 372 6.71 -30.29 0.73
CA GLU A 372 6.94 -30.75 -0.63
C GLU A 372 6.57 -29.64 -1.62
N TRP A 373 7.42 -29.44 -2.62
CA TRP A 373 7.10 -28.55 -3.72
C TRP A 373 6.09 -29.24 -4.62
N VAL A 374 4.91 -28.65 -4.79
CA VAL A 374 4.03 -28.99 -5.92
C VAL A 374 4.79 -28.57 -7.18
N ASP A 375 4.82 -29.33 -8.28
CA ASP A 375 5.56 -29.07 -9.55
C ASP A 375 6.90 -28.31 -9.44
N GLU A 376 8.00 -29.05 -9.62
CA GLU A 376 9.34 -28.46 -9.70
C GLU A 376 9.52 -27.59 -10.94
N LEU A 377 10.39 -26.58 -10.80
CA LEU A 377 10.80 -25.73 -11.91
C LEU A 377 11.86 -26.47 -12.71
N GLU A 378 11.51 -26.95 -13.90
CA GLU A 378 12.38 -27.79 -14.72
C GLU A 378 13.30 -26.94 -15.61
N PRO A 379 14.62 -27.21 -15.65
CA PRO A 379 15.52 -26.50 -16.54
C PRO A 379 15.23 -26.86 -18.00
N ILE A 380 14.95 -25.85 -18.83
CA ILE A 380 14.89 -26.00 -20.29
C ILE A 380 16.32 -25.97 -20.86
N GLY A 381 17.14 -25.05 -20.34
CA GLY A 381 18.56 -24.94 -20.69
C GLY A 381 18.99 -23.54 -21.10
N LEU A 382 20.12 -23.47 -21.81
CA LEU A 382 20.76 -22.23 -22.25
C LEU A 382 20.46 -21.96 -23.72
N PHE A 383 20.02 -20.73 -24.02
CA PHE A 383 19.73 -20.27 -25.38
C PHE A 383 20.46 -18.97 -25.66
N GLY A 384 20.73 -18.68 -26.93
CA GLY A 384 21.46 -17.48 -27.36
C GLY A 384 22.90 -17.78 -27.75
N ARG A 385 23.63 -16.74 -28.14
CA ARG A 385 25.03 -16.84 -28.58
C ARG A 385 25.97 -16.43 -27.46
N GLU A 386 27.16 -17.01 -27.45
CA GLU A 386 28.24 -16.52 -26.58
C GLU A 386 28.57 -15.07 -26.94
N LEU A 387 28.70 -14.22 -25.91
CA LEU A 387 29.07 -12.84 -26.08
C LEU A 387 30.58 -12.73 -26.25
N LYS A 388 31.01 -12.03 -27.30
CA LYS A 388 32.42 -11.71 -27.55
C LYS A 388 32.95 -10.52 -26.72
N SER A 389 32.16 -9.99 -25.76
CA SER A 389 32.31 -8.61 -25.24
C SER A 389 32.65 -8.51 -23.74
N GLU A 390 33.22 -7.37 -23.34
CA GLU A 390 33.54 -6.86 -21.99
C GLU A 390 32.39 -6.82 -20.94
N LYS A 391 31.23 -7.43 -21.22
CA LYS A 391 30.06 -7.36 -20.33
C LYS A 391 30.27 -8.24 -19.10
N SER A 392 30.13 -7.61 -17.93
CA SER A 392 30.30 -8.28 -16.65
C SER A 392 29.07 -9.13 -16.27
N LEU A 393 29.28 -10.37 -15.86
CA LEU A 393 28.25 -11.30 -15.39
C LEU A 393 28.03 -11.16 -13.87
N SER A 394 26.80 -11.36 -13.41
CA SER A 394 26.46 -11.34 -11.99
C SER A 394 26.83 -12.67 -11.32
N ARG A 395 27.79 -12.66 -10.40
CA ARG A 395 28.20 -13.85 -9.64
C ARG A 395 27.03 -14.54 -8.93
N SER A 396 26.23 -13.77 -8.22
CA SER A 396 25.07 -14.28 -7.47
C SER A 396 24.00 -14.93 -8.34
N HIS A 397 23.85 -14.49 -9.59
CA HIS A 397 22.84 -15.04 -10.49
C HIS A 397 23.37 -16.22 -11.31
N LEU A 398 24.68 -16.29 -11.56
CA LEU A 398 25.32 -17.52 -12.04
C LEU A 398 25.22 -18.64 -10.99
N GLU A 399 25.44 -18.31 -9.72
CA GLU A 399 25.20 -19.25 -8.62
C GLU A 399 23.73 -19.66 -8.53
N LEU A 400 22.81 -18.73 -8.77
CA LEU A 400 21.39 -19.05 -8.85
C LEU A 400 21.06 -19.99 -10.02
N GLU A 401 21.63 -19.76 -11.22
CA GLU A 401 21.52 -20.67 -12.37
C GLU A 401 21.96 -22.09 -12.01
N HIS A 402 23.12 -22.20 -11.35
CA HIS A 402 23.70 -23.45 -10.90
C HIS A 402 22.79 -24.19 -9.89
N ARG A 403 22.32 -23.48 -8.85
CA ARG A 403 21.39 -24.03 -7.85
C ARG A 403 20.04 -24.47 -8.46
N MET A 404 19.66 -23.88 -9.59
CA MET A 404 18.43 -24.19 -10.32
C MET A 404 18.67 -25.18 -11.47
N GLY A 405 19.80 -25.88 -11.49
CA GLY A 405 20.06 -27.01 -12.40
C GLY A 405 20.55 -26.63 -13.80
N ILE A 406 20.93 -25.37 -14.05
CA ILE A 406 21.55 -24.96 -15.31
C ILE A 406 23.05 -24.73 -15.09
N HIS A 407 23.86 -25.52 -15.80
CA HIS A 407 25.31 -25.46 -15.73
C HIS A 407 25.85 -24.79 -16.98
N ARG A 408 26.37 -23.57 -16.82
CA ARG A 408 26.99 -22.77 -17.88
C ARG A 408 28.50 -22.93 -17.85
N ALA A 409 29.10 -23.20 -19.01
CA ALA A 409 30.54 -23.04 -19.18
C ALA A 409 30.87 -21.54 -19.18
N ILE A 410 31.76 -21.11 -18.30
CA ILE A 410 32.19 -19.72 -18.20
C ILE A 410 33.61 -19.62 -18.75
N ASP A 411 33.82 -18.66 -19.66
CA ASP A 411 35.13 -18.37 -20.22
C ASP A 411 36.10 -17.89 -19.13
N GLN A 412 37.38 -18.25 -19.26
CA GLN A 412 38.44 -17.86 -18.32
C GLN A 412 38.62 -16.33 -18.27
N ASP A 413 38.33 -15.64 -19.37
CA ASP A 413 38.45 -14.19 -19.49
C ASP A 413 37.14 -13.43 -19.14
N ALA A 414 36.13 -14.12 -18.60
CA ALA A 414 34.86 -13.50 -18.24
C ALA A 414 35.01 -12.47 -17.10
N SER A 415 34.39 -11.30 -17.28
CA SER A 415 34.28 -10.28 -16.22
C SER A 415 33.11 -10.58 -15.29
N PHE A 416 33.27 -10.31 -13.99
CA PHE A 416 32.25 -10.60 -12.98
C PHE A 416 31.94 -9.41 -12.07
N SER A 417 30.67 -9.28 -11.68
CA SER A 417 30.13 -8.25 -10.80
C SER A 417 29.38 -8.86 -9.63
N GLY A 418 29.44 -8.16 -8.49
CA GLY A 418 28.69 -8.51 -7.28
C GLY A 418 29.25 -9.69 -6.47
N GLY A 419 28.54 -10.00 -5.39
CA GLY A 419 28.85 -11.10 -4.47
C GLY A 419 28.37 -12.47 -4.97
N LEU A 420 28.81 -13.55 -4.31
CA LEU A 420 28.53 -14.94 -4.68
C LEU A 420 27.12 -15.40 -4.31
N GLU A 421 26.55 -14.90 -3.22
CA GLU A 421 25.26 -15.38 -2.72
C GLU A 421 24.06 -14.66 -3.37
N PRO A 422 23.08 -15.38 -3.94
CA PRO A 422 21.83 -14.80 -4.40
C PRO A 422 21.00 -14.25 -3.22
N SER A 423 20.41 -13.08 -3.43
CA SER A 423 19.44 -12.53 -2.48
C SER A 423 18.10 -13.23 -2.66
N LEU A 424 17.78 -14.15 -1.75
CA LEU A 424 16.56 -14.95 -1.73
C LEU A 424 15.67 -14.59 -0.53
N ARG A 425 14.36 -14.73 -0.68
CA ARG A 425 13.40 -14.60 0.44
C ARG A 425 12.26 -15.60 0.31
N ILE A 426 11.68 -15.98 1.45
CA ILE A 426 10.45 -16.79 1.50
C ILE A 426 9.26 -15.85 1.69
N VAL A 427 8.22 -16.02 0.88
CA VAL A 427 6.96 -15.28 0.98
C VAL A 427 5.79 -16.24 1.21
N VAL A 428 4.82 -15.81 2.02
CA VAL A 428 3.60 -16.58 2.30
C VAL A 428 2.43 -15.91 1.60
N ARG A 429 1.63 -16.67 0.86
CA ARG A 429 0.39 -16.18 0.24
C ARG A 429 -0.78 -17.06 0.66
N GLU A 430 -1.94 -16.40 0.85
CA GLU A 430 -3.22 -17.03 1.19
C GLU A 430 -3.96 -17.55 -0.03
#